data_AF-A0A960S0S3-F1
#
_entry.id   AF-A0A960S0S3-F1
#
_cell.length_a   1.000
_cell.length_b   1.000
_cell.length_c   1.000
_cell.angle_alpha   90.00
_cell.angle_beta   90.00
_cell.angle_gamma   90.00
#
_symmetry.space_group_name_H-M   'P 1'
#
loop_
_entity.id
_entity.type
_entity.pdbx_description
1 polymer ?
#
loop_
_entity_poly.entity_id
_entity_poly.type
_entity_poly.pdbx_seq_one_letter_code
_entity_poly.pdbx_strand_id
1 'polypeptide(L)'
;MEQTPCYWGGFALFIYKLYLSKNSGSSNPVGTRDLDTLIPRKISKVSTKDISEHLQEHGFKHKHKDLQNPPTESYIKEINGVEIEVEFLTSDNVRKDKLKNLQVGGIVAQPLSYLELSLKTTTPFTTSSGQKGFVVSPASWIFHKGLTFPKRKNATKKLKDFYGIWYVLNQLGQNWKPRIRTEI
;
A
#
# COMPACT_ATOMS: atom_id res chain seq x y z
N MET A 1 -10.93 -16.57 3.72
CA MET A 1 -10.97 -15.39 2.83
C MET A 1 -9.61 -15.25 2.18
N GLU A 2 -9.58 -15.34 0.86
CA GLU A 2 -8.37 -15.06 0.09
C GLU A 2 -8.11 -13.55 0.17
N GLN A 3 -6.91 -13.16 0.60
CA GLN A 3 -6.52 -11.75 0.65
C GLN A 3 -5.96 -11.38 -0.73
N THR A 4 -6.19 -10.15 -1.17
CA THR A 4 -5.74 -9.64 -2.47
C THR A 4 -4.67 -8.56 -2.25
N PRO A 5 -3.65 -8.45 -3.13
CA PRO A 5 -2.76 -7.31 -3.15
C PRO A 5 -3.50 -5.97 -3.05
N CYS A 6 -2.96 -5.04 -2.27
CA CYS A 6 -3.57 -3.71 -2.13
C CYS A 6 -2.53 -2.60 -1.94
N TYR A 7 -2.87 -1.39 -2.38
CA TYR A 7 -2.03 -0.22 -2.18
C TYR A 7 -2.04 0.24 -0.71
N TRP A 8 -0.90 0.71 -0.23
CA TRP A 8 -0.69 1.23 1.12
C TRP A 8 0.18 2.50 1.08
N GLY A 9 0.77 2.87 2.21
CA GLY A 9 1.79 3.91 2.26
C GLY A 9 1.24 5.31 2.07
N GLY A 10 2.09 6.20 1.56
CA GLY A 10 1.68 7.55 1.18
C GLY A 10 0.72 7.55 -0.01
N PHE A 11 0.85 6.59 -0.93
CA PHE A 11 0.07 6.55 -2.17
C PHE A 11 -1.40 6.23 -1.93
N ALA A 12 -1.71 5.45 -0.88
CA ALA A 12 -3.08 5.22 -0.44
C ALA A 12 -3.87 6.53 -0.23
N LEU A 13 -3.22 7.59 0.27
CA LEU A 13 -3.87 8.88 0.48
C LEU A 13 -4.33 9.54 -0.83
N PHE A 14 -3.58 9.34 -1.93
CA PHE A 14 -3.97 9.81 -3.25
C PHE A 14 -5.14 8.99 -3.79
N ILE A 15 -5.14 7.67 -3.61
CA ILE A 15 -6.30 6.83 -3.99
C ILE A 15 -7.55 7.25 -3.22
N TYR A 16 -7.43 7.54 -1.92
CA TYR A 16 -8.54 8.03 -1.12
C TYR A 16 -9.10 9.35 -1.67
N LYS A 17 -8.21 10.30 -1.97
CA LYS A 17 -8.59 11.59 -2.55
C LYS A 17 -9.30 11.42 -3.89
N LEU A 18 -8.66 10.72 -4.82
CA LEU A 18 -9.09 10.66 -6.22
C LEU A 18 -10.32 9.78 -6.44
N TYR A 19 -10.46 8.70 -5.67
CA TYR A 19 -11.43 7.66 -5.99
C TYR A 19 -12.41 7.33 -4.86
N LEU A 20 -12.14 7.75 -3.62
CA LEU A 20 -13.01 7.45 -2.47
C LEU A 20 -13.65 8.69 -1.82
N SER A 21 -13.13 9.90 -2.06
CA SER A 21 -13.67 11.14 -1.50
C SER A 21 -14.62 11.84 -2.48
N LYS A 22 -15.80 12.28 -2.00
CA LYS A 22 -16.82 12.98 -2.82
C LYS A 22 -16.52 14.44 -3.06
N ASN A 23 -15.88 15.08 -2.08
CA ASN A 23 -15.45 16.47 -2.11
C ASN A 23 -14.05 16.47 -1.53
N SER A 24 -13.04 16.36 -2.40
CA SER A 24 -11.68 16.49 -1.93
C SER A 24 -11.51 17.92 -1.43
N GLY A 25 -11.47 18.12 -0.12
CA GLY A 25 -11.11 19.42 0.45
C GLY A 25 -9.83 19.96 -0.21
N SER A 26 -9.60 21.28 -0.13
CA SER A 26 -8.47 21.95 -0.79
C SER A 26 -7.10 21.34 -0.42
N SER A 27 -7.00 20.70 0.74
CA SER A 27 -5.78 20.03 1.18
C SER A 27 -5.40 18.85 0.28
N ASN A 28 -4.11 18.77 -0.06
CA ASN A 28 -3.52 17.66 -0.78
C ASN A 28 -2.77 16.72 0.19
N PRO A 29 -2.73 15.41 -0.10
CA PRO A 29 -1.82 14.51 0.61
C PRO A 29 -0.37 14.90 0.30
N VAL A 30 0.54 14.60 1.24
CA VAL A 30 1.98 14.81 1.03
C VAL A 30 2.45 13.90 -0.09
N GLY A 31 3.20 14.46 -1.05
CA GLY A 31 3.77 13.74 -2.18
C GLY A 31 4.55 12.49 -1.80
N THR A 32 4.49 11.49 -2.68
CA THR A 32 5.25 10.24 -2.58
C THR A 32 5.61 9.75 -3.97
N ARG A 33 6.80 9.15 -4.10
CA ARG A 33 7.25 8.45 -5.31
C ARG A 33 7.21 6.93 -5.15
N ASP A 34 7.08 6.51 -3.89
CA ASP A 34 7.00 5.10 -3.49
C ASP A 34 5.55 4.61 -3.58
N LEU A 35 5.37 3.50 -4.27
CA LEU A 35 4.16 2.69 -4.37
C LEU A 35 4.30 1.47 -3.48
N ASP A 36 3.91 1.63 -2.22
CA ASP A 36 3.85 0.53 -1.26
C ASP A 36 2.68 -0.40 -1.61
N THR A 37 2.97 -1.65 -1.93
CA THR A 37 1.97 -2.69 -2.19
C THR A 37 2.01 -3.74 -1.09
N LEU A 38 0.90 -3.94 -0.37
CA LEU A 38 0.79 -5.04 0.57
C LEU A 38 0.45 -6.32 -0.18
N ILE A 39 1.26 -7.34 0.04
CA ILE A 39 1.11 -8.66 -0.58
C ILE A 39 0.77 -9.69 0.50
N PRO A 40 -0.34 -10.42 0.34
CA PRO A 40 -0.65 -11.54 1.22
C PRO A 40 0.35 -12.67 0.99
N ARG A 41 0.64 -13.44 2.03
CA ARG A 41 1.64 -14.53 1.98
C ARG A 41 1.27 -15.65 1.00
N LYS A 42 -0.01 -15.75 0.64
CA LYS A 42 -0.54 -16.62 -0.40
C LYS A 42 -1.35 -15.75 -1.33
N ILE A 43 -1.02 -15.79 -2.61
CA ILE A 43 -1.77 -15.14 -3.67
C ILE A 43 -2.43 -16.27 -4.47
N SER A 44 -3.71 -16.13 -4.81
CA SER A 44 -4.35 -17.03 -5.76
C SER A 44 -3.57 -17.00 -7.08
N LYS A 45 -3.38 -18.17 -7.69
CA LYS A 45 -2.86 -18.23 -9.07
C LYS A 45 -3.98 -17.79 -10.02
N VAL A 46 -4.10 -16.47 -10.20
CA VAL A 46 -5.07 -15.86 -11.14
C VAL A 46 -4.47 -15.75 -12.55
N SER A 47 -3.15 -15.79 -12.67
CA SER A 47 -2.40 -15.71 -13.93
C SER A 47 -1.36 -16.82 -14.01
N THR A 48 -0.99 -17.20 -15.24
CA THR A 48 0.18 -18.04 -15.50
C THR A 48 1.48 -17.26 -15.31
N LYS A 49 1.45 -15.94 -15.49
CA LYS A 49 2.57 -15.03 -15.24
C LYS A 49 2.62 -14.61 -13.79
N ASP A 50 3.83 -14.47 -13.27
CA ASP A 50 4.04 -13.93 -11.94
C ASP A 50 4.04 -12.39 -11.94
N ILE A 51 4.05 -11.79 -10.75
CA ILE A 51 3.97 -10.32 -10.60
C ILE A 51 5.22 -9.65 -11.19
N SER A 52 6.39 -10.29 -11.07
CA SER A 52 7.65 -9.75 -11.58
C SER A 52 7.65 -9.65 -13.10
N GLU A 53 7.16 -10.69 -13.77
CA GLU A 53 7.03 -10.75 -15.22
C GLU A 53 6.09 -9.65 -15.72
N HIS A 54 4.94 -9.47 -15.07
CA HIS A 54 4.02 -8.39 -15.41
C HIS A 54 4.65 -7.00 -15.28
N LEU A 55 5.44 -6.75 -14.23
CA LEU A 55 6.11 -5.46 -14.05
C LEU A 55 7.16 -5.22 -15.14
N GLN A 56 7.99 -6.22 -15.44
CA GLN A 56 9.05 -6.13 -16.44
C GLN A 56 8.48 -5.90 -17.84
N GLU A 57 7.39 -6.58 -18.21
CA GLU A 57 6.69 -6.37 -19.49
C GLU A 57 6.14 -4.95 -19.64
N HIS A 58 5.76 -4.32 -18.52
CA HIS A 58 5.32 -2.92 -18.52
C HIS A 58 6.49 -1.94 -18.36
N GLY A 59 7.73 -2.39 -18.51
CA GLY A 59 8.92 -1.55 -18.55
C GLY A 59 9.46 -1.13 -17.18
N PHE A 60 9.04 -1.79 -16.10
CA PHE A 60 9.70 -1.61 -14.80
C PHE A 60 11.03 -2.37 -14.76
N LYS A 61 12.06 -1.72 -14.24
CA LYS A 61 13.39 -2.31 -14.03
C LYS A 61 13.50 -2.82 -12.60
N HIS A 62 13.92 -4.07 -12.45
CA HIS A 62 14.15 -4.68 -11.15
C HIS A 62 15.43 -4.14 -10.50
N LYS A 63 15.39 -3.85 -9.19
CA LYS A 63 16.52 -3.35 -8.40
C LYS A 63 16.61 -4.06 -7.05
N HIS A 64 17.78 -4.59 -6.74
CA HIS A 64 18.13 -5.05 -5.39
C HIS A 64 18.65 -3.88 -4.54
N LYS A 65 18.19 -3.78 -3.29
CA LYS A 65 18.53 -2.68 -2.37
C LYS A 65 19.55 -3.05 -1.31
N ASP A 66 19.75 -4.34 -1.05
CA ASP A 66 20.66 -4.82 -0.04
C ASP A 66 21.23 -6.20 -0.38
N LEU A 67 22.08 -6.71 0.52
CA LEU A 67 22.72 -8.02 0.43
C LEU A 67 21.99 -9.09 1.28
N GLN A 68 20.73 -8.85 1.68
CA GLN A 68 19.95 -9.86 2.40
C GLN A 68 19.66 -11.07 1.49
N ASN A 69 19.20 -12.17 2.09
CA ASN A 69 18.79 -13.35 1.34
C ASN A 69 17.40 -13.83 1.80
N PRO A 70 16.31 -13.60 1.03
CA PRO A 70 16.31 -12.89 -0.24
C PRO A 70 16.56 -11.37 -0.06
N PRO A 71 17.17 -10.69 -1.05
CA PRO A 71 17.46 -9.26 -0.98
C PRO A 71 16.17 -8.45 -0.91
N THR A 72 16.22 -7.26 -0.33
CA THR A 72 15.11 -6.31 -0.48
C THR A 72 15.07 -5.85 -1.94
N GLU A 73 13.89 -5.89 -2.55
CA GLU A 73 13.70 -5.62 -3.97
C GLU A 73 12.73 -4.45 -4.20
N SER A 74 12.94 -3.73 -5.29
CA SER A 74 11.97 -2.79 -5.84
C SER A 74 11.95 -2.80 -7.35
N TYR A 75 10.87 -2.26 -7.91
CA TYR A 75 10.66 -2.15 -9.35
C TYR A 75 10.50 -0.69 -9.72
N ILE A 76 11.37 -0.20 -10.60
CA ILE A 76 11.49 1.22 -10.90
C ILE A 76 11.08 1.51 -12.34
N LYS A 77 10.29 2.57 -12.52
CA LYS A 77 9.95 3.07 -13.85
C LYS A 77 9.88 4.59 -13.85
N GLU A 78 10.45 5.22 -14.87
CA GLU A 78 10.25 6.65 -15.11
C GLU A 78 8.92 6.87 -15.86
N ILE A 79 8.09 7.75 -15.34
CA ILE A 79 6.83 8.17 -15.94
C ILE A 79 6.80 9.70 -15.95
N ASN A 80 6.76 10.30 -17.13
CA ASN A 80 6.74 11.76 -17.31
C ASN A 80 7.86 12.50 -16.54
N GLY A 81 9.09 11.99 -16.61
CA GLY A 81 10.24 12.58 -15.89
C GLY A 81 10.28 12.29 -14.38
N VAL A 82 9.34 11.49 -13.87
CA VAL A 82 9.28 11.09 -12.45
C VAL A 82 9.58 9.61 -12.33
N GLU A 83 10.71 9.27 -11.70
CA GLU A 83 10.97 7.91 -11.23
C GLU A 83 9.97 7.51 -10.15
N ILE A 84 9.23 6.44 -10.43
CA ILE A 84 8.29 5.75 -9.55
C ILE A 84 8.93 4.44 -9.11
N GLU A 85 8.84 4.16 -7.82
CA GLU A 85 9.38 2.95 -7.21
C GLU A 85 8.24 2.12 -6.61
N VAL A 86 8.12 0.84 -7.00
CA VAL A 86 7.16 -0.11 -6.44
C VAL A 86 7.88 -1.01 -5.44
N GLU A 87 7.36 -1.07 -4.23
CA GLU A 87 7.82 -1.94 -3.15
C GLU A 87 6.73 -2.92 -2.72
N PHE A 88 7.14 -4.09 -2.27
CA PHE A 88 6.24 -5.12 -1.78
C PHE A 88 6.44 -5.36 -0.29
N LEU A 89 5.36 -5.32 0.47
CA LEU A 89 5.37 -5.43 1.93
C LEU A 89 4.42 -6.53 2.39
N THR A 90 4.73 -7.18 3.51
CA THR A 90 3.85 -8.22 4.10
C THR A 90 3.90 -8.19 5.63
N SER A 91 2.95 -8.87 6.29
CA SER A 91 2.86 -8.94 7.77
C SER A 91 3.96 -9.83 8.37
N ASP A 92 4.54 -9.46 9.51
CA ASP A 92 5.59 -10.22 10.23
C ASP A 92 5.06 -11.29 11.22
N ASN A 93 3.74 -11.33 11.48
CA ASN A 93 3.12 -12.00 12.64
C ASN A 93 3.23 -13.54 12.72
N VAL A 94 3.72 -14.24 11.68
CA VAL A 94 3.70 -15.73 11.63
C VAL A 94 5.10 -16.34 11.53
N ARG A 95 6.15 -15.62 11.92
CA ARG A 95 7.53 -16.14 11.80
C ARG A 95 8.29 -16.28 13.12
N LYS A 96 9.10 -17.36 13.16
CA LYS A 96 10.22 -17.53 14.08
C LYS A 96 11.35 -16.53 13.79
N ASP A 97 11.55 -16.16 12.52
CA ASP A 97 12.53 -15.17 12.06
C ASP A 97 11.82 -13.96 11.41
N LYS A 98 11.70 -12.88 12.18
CA LYS A 98 10.94 -11.67 11.80
C LYS A 98 11.64 -10.82 10.72
N LEU A 99 12.91 -11.08 10.41
CA LEU A 99 13.74 -10.17 9.61
C LEU A 99 13.93 -10.61 8.16
N LYS A 100 13.81 -11.91 7.86
CA LYS A 100 14.06 -12.41 6.51
C LYS A 100 12.97 -11.95 5.53
N ASN A 101 13.33 -11.57 4.31
CA ASN A 101 12.32 -11.28 3.28
C ASN A 101 11.55 -12.54 2.83
N LEU A 102 10.46 -12.36 2.08
CA LEU A 102 9.60 -13.46 1.62
C LEU A 102 9.41 -13.40 0.10
N GLN A 103 9.71 -14.49 -0.59
CA GLN A 103 9.38 -14.61 -2.00
C GLN A 103 7.91 -15.05 -2.16
N VAL A 104 7.10 -14.27 -2.86
CA VAL A 104 5.69 -14.56 -3.14
C VAL A 104 5.34 -14.09 -4.54
N GLY A 105 4.78 -14.97 -5.38
CA GLY A 105 4.27 -14.59 -6.69
C GLY A 105 5.32 -13.90 -7.58
N GLY A 106 6.56 -14.37 -7.56
CA GLY A 106 7.66 -13.82 -8.37
C GLY A 106 8.40 -12.63 -7.76
N ILE A 107 7.88 -12.00 -6.71
CA ILE A 107 8.50 -10.84 -6.07
C ILE A 107 9.03 -11.15 -4.67
N VAL A 108 9.92 -10.31 -4.17
CA VAL A 108 10.31 -10.32 -2.76
C VAL A 108 9.54 -9.25 -1.97
N ALA A 109 8.80 -9.69 -0.95
CA ALA A 109 8.06 -8.86 -0.03
C ALA A 109 8.78 -8.73 1.32
N GLN A 110 8.96 -7.49 1.77
CA GLN A 110 9.57 -7.18 3.06
C GLN A 110 8.55 -7.31 4.20
N PRO A 111 8.84 -8.08 5.26
CA PRO A 111 7.97 -8.15 6.42
C PRO A 111 8.04 -6.86 7.25
N LEU A 112 6.88 -6.29 7.60
CA LEU A 112 6.77 -5.20 8.56
C LEU A 112 5.72 -5.50 9.63
N SER A 113 5.98 -4.97 10.82
CA SER A 113 5.06 -5.08 11.94
C SER A 113 3.73 -4.36 11.69
N TYR A 114 2.68 -4.89 12.31
CA TYR A 114 1.33 -4.32 12.34
C TYR A 114 0.56 -4.31 11.01
N LEU A 115 1.07 -4.95 9.95
CA LEU A 115 0.39 -4.98 8.64
C LEU A 115 -0.76 -5.99 8.54
N GLU A 116 -0.92 -6.89 9.50
CA GLU A 116 -1.95 -7.94 9.47
C GLU A 116 -3.36 -7.39 9.33
N LEU A 117 -3.69 -6.33 10.08
CA LEU A 117 -4.99 -5.69 9.98
C LEU A 117 -5.15 -5.01 8.61
N SER A 118 -4.10 -4.34 8.14
CA SER A 118 -4.10 -3.65 6.83
C SER A 118 -4.33 -4.62 5.66
N LEU A 119 -3.77 -5.82 5.71
CA LEU A 119 -4.03 -6.88 4.73
C LEU A 119 -5.45 -7.44 4.80
N LYS A 120 -6.10 -7.42 5.97
CA LYS A 120 -7.47 -7.95 6.17
C LYS A 120 -8.56 -6.94 5.87
N THR A 121 -8.27 -5.65 5.97
CA THR A 121 -9.26 -4.58 5.84
C THR A 121 -8.91 -3.68 4.67
N THR A 122 -9.38 -4.04 3.49
CA THR A 122 -9.18 -3.28 2.26
C THR A 122 -10.47 -2.59 1.81
N THR A 123 -10.35 -1.60 0.94
CA THR A 123 -11.45 -0.90 0.30
C THR A 123 -11.24 -0.99 -1.22
N PRO A 124 -12.22 -1.49 -1.98
CA PRO A 124 -12.13 -1.49 -3.43
C PRO A 124 -12.27 -0.07 -3.97
N PHE A 125 -11.56 0.23 -5.05
CA PHE A 125 -11.71 1.47 -5.80
C PHE A 125 -11.74 1.17 -7.30
N THR A 126 -12.28 2.12 -8.05
CA THR A 126 -12.28 2.10 -9.52
C THR A 126 -11.69 3.42 -10.00
N THR A 127 -10.69 3.38 -10.88
CA THR A 127 -10.11 4.59 -11.48
C THR A 127 -11.12 5.26 -12.42
N SER A 128 -10.84 6.49 -12.82
CA SER A 128 -11.61 7.19 -13.87
C SER A 128 -11.57 6.46 -15.23
N SER A 129 -10.53 5.65 -15.47
CA SER A 129 -10.41 4.77 -16.64
C SER A 129 -11.07 3.39 -16.47
N GLY A 130 -11.78 3.14 -15.37
CA GLY A 130 -12.51 1.89 -15.12
C GLY A 130 -11.65 0.75 -14.54
N GLN A 131 -10.37 0.97 -14.26
CA GLN A 131 -9.50 -0.04 -13.66
C GLN A 131 -9.85 -0.25 -12.20
N LYS A 132 -9.97 -1.51 -11.78
CA LYS A 132 -10.33 -1.88 -10.40
C LYS A 132 -9.09 -2.21 -9.59
N GLY A 133 -9.10 -1.84 -8.33
CA GLY A 133 -8.02 -2.18 -7.41
C GLY A 133 -8.48 -2.19 -5.95
N PHE A 134 -7.58 -2.57 -5.07
CA PHE A 134 -7.77 -2.50 -3.63
C PHE A 134 -6.75 -1.57 -3.01
N VAL A 135 -7.18 -0.83 -2.01
CA VAL A 135 -6.33 -0.01 -1.13
C VAL A 135 -6.62 -0.41 0.30
N VAL A 136 -5.67 -0.26 1.22
CA VAL A 136 -5.96 -0.44 2.65
C VAL A 136 -7.10 0.48 3.07
N SER A 137 -7.98 0.03 3.95
CA SER A 137 -9.09 0.86 4.42
C SER A 137 -8.56 2.08 5.19
N PRO A 138 -9.21 3.25 5.08
CA PRO A 138 -8.78 4.46 5.80
C PRO A 138 -8.60 4.26 7.31
N ALA A 139 -9.50 3.51 7.96
CA ALA A 139 -9.42 3.22 9.39
C ALA A 139 -8.18 2.38 9.74
N SER A 140 -7.87 1.36 8.94
CA SER A 140 -6.70 0.50 9.15
C SER A 140 -5.39 1.21 8.85
N TRP A 141 -5.41 2.11 7.85
CA TRP A 141 -4.29 3.00 7.57
C TRP A 141 -3.99 3.90 8.78
N ILE A 142 -5.01 4.58 9.33
CA ILE A 142 -4.87 5.42 10.53
C ILE A 142 -4.35 4.58 11.70
N PHE A 143 -4.93 3.40 11.94
CA PHE A 143 -4.52 2.53 13.03
C PHE A 143 -3.04 2.13 12.93
N HIS A 144 -2.59 1.68 11.76
CA HIS A 144 -1.18 1.34 11.54
C HIS A 144 -0.25 2.52 11.76
N LYS A 145 -0.60 3.70 11.21
CA LYS A 145 0.19 4.91 11.43
C LYS A 145 0.19 5.33 12.89
N GLY A 146 -0.94 5.23 13.59
CA GLY A 146 -1.06 5.45 15.04
C GLY A 146 -0.09 4.60 15.86
N LEU A 147 0.12 3.33 15.47
CA LEU A 147 1.07 2.43 16.13
C LEU A 147 2.54 2.71 15.79
N THR A 148 2.81 3.21 14.59
CA THR A 148 4.18 3.33 14.06
C THR A 148 4.77 4.73 14.18
N PHE A 149 3.98 5.80 14.05
CA PHE A 149 4.47 7.18 14.14
C PHE A 149 5.15 7.52 15.48
N PRO A 150 4.72 7.03 16.67
CA PRO A 150 5.38 7.36 17.93
C PRO A 150 6.78 6.74 18.01
N LYS A 151 6.99 5.63 17.30
CA LYS A 151 8.21 4.82 17.31
C LYS A 151 9.22 5.26 16.24
N ARG A 152 8.84 6.16 15.31
CA ARG A 152 9.73 6.62 14.25
C ARG A 152 10.78 7.59 14.79
N LYS A 153 12.05 7.27 14.52
CA LYS A 153 13.20 8.13 14.85
C LYS A 153 13.33 9.34 13.93
N ASN A 154 13.00 9.18 12.65
CA ASN A 154 13.10 10.27 11.67
C ASN A 154 11.92 11.24 11.83
N ALA A 155 12.23 12.49 12.21
CA ALA A 155 11.24 13.53 12.49
C ALA A 155 10.38 13.87 11.26
N THR A 156 10.97 14.00 10.07
CA THR A 156 10.23 14.28 8.83
C THR A 156 9.23 13.18 8.50
N LYS A 157 9.64 11.91 8.63
CA LYS A 157 8.75 10.76 8.43
C LYS A 157 7.63 10.71 9.47
N LYS A 158 7.92 11.10 10.71
CA LYS A 158 6.92 11.20 11.79
C LYS A 158 5.89 12.29 11.52
N LEU A 159 6.32 13.49 11.10
CA LEU A 159 5.44 14.58 10.69
C LEU A 159 4.58 14.19 9.48
N LYS A 160 5.17 13.50 8.48
CA LYS A 160 4.43 12.99 7.33
C LYS A 160 3.32 12.02 7.73
N ASP A 161 3.59 11.09 8.65
CA ASP A 161 2.56 10.17 9.16
C ASP A 161 1.48 10.89 9.98
N PHE A 162 1.87 11.84 10.83
CA PHE A 162 0.92 12.63 11.63
C PHE A 162 0.00 13.49 10.75
N TYR A 163 0.57 14.19 9.75
CA TYR A 163 -0.21 14.91 8.76
C TYR A 163 -1.14 13.96 7.99
N GLY A 164 -0.65 12.79 7.59
CA GLY A 164 -1.48 11.80 6.90
C GLY A 164 -2.65 11.30 7.76
N ILE A 165 -2.46 11.09 9.07
CA ILE A 165 -3.55 10.75 10.00
C ILE A 165 -4.59 11.87 10.01
N TRP A 166 -4.16 13.11 10.23
CA TRP A 166 -5.04 14.28 10.18
C TRP A 166 -5.77 14.38 8.84
N TYR A 167 -5.06 14.17 7.73
CA TYR A 167 -5.60 14.23 6.38
C TYR A 167 -6.74 13.23 6.19
N VAL A 168 -6.52 11.96 6.54
CA VAL A 168 -7.54 10.92 6.42
C VAL A 168 -8.73 11.25 7.34
N LEU A 169 -8.49 11.64 8.59
CA LEU A 169 -9.56 12.01 9.52
C LEU A 169 -10.39 13.19 9.01
N ASN A 170 -9.75 14.21 8.43
CA ASN A 170 -10.45 15.37 7.89
C ASN A 170 -11.27 14.99 6.64
N GLN A 171 -10.74 14.15 5.75
CA GLN A 171 -11.46 13.67 4.56
C GLN A 171 -12.67 12.80 4.93
N LEU A 172 -12.53 11.92 5.94
CA LEU A 172 -13.62 11.07 6.42
C LEU A 172 -14.64 11.85 7.24
N GLY A 173 -14.18 12.75 8.11
CA GLY A 173 -15.01 13.53 9.03
C GLY A 173 -15.95 14.50 8.31
N GLN A 174 -15.57 14.96 7.12
CA GLN A 174 -16.43 15.83 6.32
C GLN A 174 -17.35 15.09 5.33
N ASN A 175 -17.13 13.81 5.01
CA ASN A 175 -17.82 13.15 3.88
C ASN A 175 -18.06 11.62 3.97
N TRP A 176 -17.99 10.98 5.14
CA TRP A 176 -18.27 9.54 5.26
C TRP A 176 -19.79 9.23 5.25
N LYS A 177 -20.26 8.47 4.26
CA LYS A 177 -21.47 7.64 4.44
C LYS A 177 -21.03 6.19 4.69
N PRO A 178 -21.60 5.48 5.69
CA PRO A 178 -21.53 4.03 5.66
C PRO A 178 -22.16 3.56 4.35
N ARG A 179 -21.54 2.57 3.68
CA ARG A 179 -22.25 1.78 2.67
C ARG A 179 -23.44 1.15 3.40
N ILE A 180 -24.62 1.75 3.28
CA ILE A 180 -25.86 1.02 3.54
C ILE A 180 -25.86 -0.06 2.46
N ARG A 181 -25.63 -1.32 2.85
CA ARG A 181 -26.03 -2.45 2.03
C ARG A 181 -27.55 -2.38 1.94
N THR A 182 -28.08 -1.80 0.88
CA THR A 182 -29.39 -2.20 0.39
C THR A 182 -29.14 -3.48 -0.42
N GLU A 183 -29.12 -4.61 0.28
CA GLU A 183 -29.45 -5.89 -0.31
C GLU A 183 -30.91 -6.18 0.10
N ILE A 184 -31.78 -6.11 -0.91
CA ILE A 184 -33.13 -6.70 -1.06
C ILE A 184 -34.21 -6.20 -0.10
#